data_AF-A0A521AXJ5-F1
#
_entry.id   AF-A0A521AXJ5-F1
#
_cell.length_a   1.000
_cell.length_b   1.000
_cell.length_c   1.000
_cell.angle_alpha   90.00
_cell.angle_beta   90.00
_cell.angle_gamma   90.00
#
_symmetry.space_group_name_H-M   'P 1'
#
loop_
_entity.id
_entity.type
_entity.pdbx_description
1 polymer ?
#
loop_
_entity_poly.entity_id
_entity_poly.type
_entity_poly.pdbx_seq_one_letter_code
_entity_poly.pdbx_strand_id
1 'polypeptide(L)' 'MPKIYDTPPQYIADEINKLRIRLDTTIPGKQDDNILIATWNIRAFGKLTSKWVAEPKDSPKRVFAFLTLYYRNN' A
#
# COMPACT_ATOMS: atom_id res chain seq x y z
N MET A 1 -12.14 -15.38 5.51
CA MET A 1 -11.27 -14.21 5.76
C MET A 1 -10.73 -13.74 4.42
N PRO A 2 -10.78 -12.43 4.11
CA PRO A 2 -10.23 -11.92 2.87
C PRO A 2 -8.72 -12.13 2.82
N LYS A 3 -8.22 -12.53 1.66
CA LYS A 3 -6.79 -12.63 1.34
C LYS A 3 -6.32 -11.32 0.70
N ILE A 4 -5.02 -11.05 0.81
CA ILE A 4 -4.42 -9.84 0.22
C ILE A 4 -4.51 -9.80 -1.31
N TYR A 5 -4.73 -10.94 -1.96
CA TYR A 5 -4.89 -11.07 -3.40
C TYR A 5 -6.37 -11.09 -3.85
N ASP A 6 -7.32 -10.97 -2.93
CA ASP A 6 -8.74 -10.82 -3.29
C ASP A 6 -8.99 -9.43 -3.88
N THR A 7 -10.06 -9.26 -4.65
CA THR A 7 -10.45 -7.96 -5.21
C THR A 7 -10.68 -6.95 -4.07
N PRO A 8 -9.91 -5.84 -4.02
CA PRO A 8 -10.11 -4.83 -2.99
C PRO A 8 -11.40 -4.04 -3.23
N PRO A 9 -11.99 -3.43 -2.18
CA PRO A 9 -12.98 -2.37 -2.33
C PRO A 9 -12.54 -1.29 -3.33
N GLN A 10 -13.48 -0.76 -4.11
CA GLN A 10 -13.19 0.15 -5.24
C GLN A 10 -12.31 1.33 -4.84
N TYR A 11 -12.62 2.01 -3.72
CA TYR A 11 -11.84 3.16 -3.28
C TYR A 11 -10.37 2.80 -2.95
N ILE A 12 -10.08 1.57 -2.53
CA ILE A 12 -8.71 1.09 -2.29
C ILE A 12 -8.02 0.83 -3.63
N ALA A 13 -8.73 0.24 -4.59
CA ALA A 13 -8.23 0.06 -5.96
C ALA A 13 -7.85 1.40 -6.60
N ASP A 14 -8.70 2.42 -6.42
CA ASP A 14 -8.47 3.77 -6.95
C ASP A 14 -7.21 4.40 -6.33
N GLU A 15 -6.99 4.24 -5.03
CA GLU A 15 -5.78 4.74 -4.36
C GLU A 15 -4.50 4.00 -4.81
N ILE A 16 -4.58 2.67 -5.01
CA ILE A 16 -3.46 1.89 -5.59
C ILE A 16 -3.13 2.40 -6.99
N ASN A 17 -4.15 2.67 -7.82
CA ASN A 17 -3.95 3.22 -9.16
C ASN A 17 -3.34 4.62 -9.13
N LYS A 18 -3.78 5.50 -8.23
CA LYS A 18 -3.17 6.83 -8.04
C LYS A 18 -1.70 6.73 -7.65
N LEU A 19 -1.37 5.86 -6.69
CA LEU A 19 0.01 5.62 -6.28
C LEU A 19 0.85 5.12 -7.46
N ARG A 20 0.33 4.18 -8.25
CA ARG A 20 1.01 3.66 -9.45
C ARG A 20 1.33 4.76 -10.45
N ILE A 21 0.32 5.53 -10.84
CA ILE A 21 0.48 6.66 -11.77
C ILE A 21 1.50 7.67 -11.23
N ARG A 22 1.45 7.96 -9.92
CA ARG A 22 2.41 8.87 -9.30
C ARG A 22 3.84 8.34 -9.36
N LEU A 23 4.04 7.05 -9.09
CA LEU A 23 5.36 6.42 -9.17
C LEU A 23 5.88 6.42 -10.62
N ASP A 24 5.05 6.01 -11.58
CA ASP A 24 5.41 5.96 -13.01
C ASP A 24 5.76 7.35 -13.58
N THR A 25 5.16 8.41 -13.05
CA THR A 25 5.41 9.79 -13.49
C THR A 25 6.57 10.47 -12.76
N THR A 26 6.90 10.02 -11.55
CA THR A 26 7.89 10.70 -10.69
C THR A 26 9.24 10.01 -10.72
N ILE A 27 9.26 8.69 -10.85
CA ILE A 27 10.48 7.89 -10.82
C ILE A 27 10.79 7.46 -12.26
N PRO A 28 11.99 7.79 -12.78
CA PRO A 28 12.42 7.26 -14.07
C PRO A 28 12.36 5.74 -14.09
N GLY A 29 11.88 5.17 -15.20
CA GLY A 29 11.87 3.72 -15.38
C GLY A 29 13.28 3.12 -15.31
N LYS A 30 13.37 1.81 -15.05
CA LYS A 30 14.64 1.07 -15.09
C LYS A 30 15.21 1.10 -16.52
N GLN A 31 16.47 1.46 -16.64
CA GLN A 31 17.31 1.47 -17.84
C GLN A 31 18.58 0.62 -17.59
N ASP A 32 19.40 0.38 -18.59
CA ASP A 32 20.61 -0.44 -18.43
C ASP A 32 21.67 0.21 -17.52
N ASP A 33 21.69 1.55 -17.45
CA ASP A 33 22.70 2.37 -16.77
C ASP A 33 22.26 2.91 -15.40
N ASN A 34 21.01 2.64 -14.98
CA ASN A 34 20.50 3.09 -13.70
C ASN A 34 20.18 1.94 -12.74
N ILE A 35 20.04 2.26 -11.46
CA ILE A 35 19.51 1.35 -10.46
C ILE A 35 18.29 1.98 -9.81
N LEU A 36 17.26 1.17 -9.58
CA LEU A 36 16.10 1.56 -8.78
C LEU A 36 16.26 0.97 -7.39
N ILE A 37 16.25 1.83 -6.38
CA ILE A 37 16.32 1.43 -4.97
C ILE A 37 14.99 1.81 -4.32
N ALA A 38 14.29 0.81 -3.77
CA ALA A 38 13.13 1.01 -2.93
C ALA A 38 13.42 0.43 -1.54
N THR A 39 13.18 1.22 -0.49
CA THR A 39 13.32 0.76 0.89
C THR A 39 11.94 0.64 1.52
N TRP A 40 11.71 -0.47 2.20
CA TRP A 40 10.44 -0.78 2.86
C TRP A 40 10.70 -1.07 4.33
N ASN A 41 9.99 -0.40 5.23
CA ASN A 41 10.05 -0.73 6.65
C ASN A 41 9.15 -1.94 6.94
N ILE A 42 9.73 -3.13 6.89
CA ILE A 42 8.96 -4.38 7.05
C ILE A 42 8.36 -4.50 8.47
N ARG A 43 9.00 -3.90 9.48
CA ARG A 43 8.46 -3.87 10.86
C ARG A 43 7.17 -3.06 10.97
N ALA A 44 6.98 -2.05 10.12
CA ALA A 44 5.71 -1.34 10.01
C ALA A 44 4.57 -2.28 9.56
N PHE A 45 4.88 -3.38 8.87
CA PHE A 45 3.93 -4.41 8.44
C PHE A 45 3.72 -5.55 9.44
N GLY A 46 4.36 -5.51 10.62
CA GLY A 46 4.08 -6.47 11.69
C GLY A 46 2.65 -6.34 12.23
N LYS A 47 2.01 -7.46 12.59
CA LYS A 47 0.63 -7.51 13.14
C LYS A 47 -0.44 -6.97 12.17
N LEU A 48 -0.33 -7.32 10.89
CA LEU A 48 -1.36 -7.03 9.90
C LEU A 48 -2.61 -7.88 10.18
N THR A 49 -3.76 -7.22 10.22
CA THR A 49 -5.07 -7.86 10.33
C THR A 49 -5.59 -8.16 8.93
N SER A 50 -6.00 -9.41 8.67
CA SER A 50 -6.59 -9.85 7.38
C SER A 50 -8.00 -9.28 7.16
N LYS A 51 -8.07 -7.96 7.03
CA LYS A 51 -9.27 -7.14 6.77
C LYS A 51 -8.88 -6.03 5.81
N TRP A 52 -9.83 -5.55 5.01
CA TRP A 52 -9.61 -4.39 4.14
C TRP A 52 -9.70 -3.07 4.89
N VAL A 53 -10.65 -2.96 5.82
CA VAL A 53 -10.97 -1.73 6.56
C VAL A 53 -10.91 -2.01 8.05
N ALA A 54 -10.36 -1.07 8.82
CA ALA A 54 -10.34 -1.14 10.27
C ALA A 54 -11.67 -0.60 10.80
N GLU A 55 -12.28 -1.32 11.72
CA GLU A 55 -13.43 -0.84 12.47
C GLU A 55 -12.97 0.00 13.68
N PRO A 56 -13.85 0.84 14.28
CA PRO A 56 -13.50 1.67 15.42
C PRO A 56 -12.89 0.90 16.60
N LYS A 57 -13.29 -0.36 16.78
CA LYS A 57 -12.84 -1.25 17.86
C LYS A 57 -11.63 -2.11 17.48
N ASP A 58 -11.17 -2.08 16.23
CA ASP A 58 -10.04 -2.90 15.79
C ASP A 58 -8.72 -2.33 16.33
N SER A 59 -7.91 -3.20 16.94
CA SER A 59 -6.54 -2.92 17.37
C SER A 59 -5.65 -4.14 17.11
N PRO A 60 -4.53 -4.01 16.38
CA PRO A 60 -4.07 -2.80 15.70
C PRO A 60 -4.89 -2.47 14.43
N LYS A 61 -5.02 -1.18 14.08
CA LYS A 61 -5.68 -0.70 12.85
C LYS A 61 -4.88 -0.96 11.56
N ARG A 62 -3.95 -1.93 11.60
CA ARG A 62 -3.08 -2.30 10.47
C ARG A 62 -3.84 -3.30 9.59
N VAL A 63 -4.76 -2.77 8.81
CA VAL A 63 -5.54 -3.51 7.81
C VAL A 63 -4.91 -3.34 6.43
N PHE A 64 -5.39 -4.02 5.39
CA PHE A 64 -4.81 -3.93 4.05
C PHE A 64 -4.84 -2.49 3.48
N ALA A 65 -5.87 -1.68 3.77
CA ALA A 65 -5.93 -0.27 3.37
C ALA A 65 -4.87 0.64 4.06
N PHE A 66 -4.24 0.18 5.14
CA PHE A 66 -3.18 0.95 5.80
C PHE A 66 -2.03 1.29 4.84
N LEU A 67 -1.79 0.43 3.84
CA LEU A 67 -0.74 0.58 2.84
C LEU A 67 -0.93 1.80 1.92
N THR A 68 -2.17 2.21 1.64
CA THR A 68 -2.45 3.37 0.77
C THR A 68 -2.53 4.67 1.55
N LEU A 69 -3.05 4.64 2.78
CA LEU A 69 -3.19 5.84 3.62
C LEU A 69 -1.85 6.39 4.16
N TYR A 70 -0.85 5.53 4.38
CA TYR A 70 0.47 5.95 4.88
C TYR A 70 1.19 6.92 3.93
N TYR A 71 1.00 6.75 2.62
CA TYR A 71 1.58 7.63 1.58
C TYR A 71 0.87 8.97 1.43
N ARG A 72 -0.31 9.15 2.03
CA ARG A 72 -1.08 10.40 1.92
C ARG A 72 -0.60 11.49 2.90
N ASN A 73 0.12 11.09 3.95
CA ASN A 73 0.55 11.95 5.05
C ASN A 73 2.07 12.25 5.04
N ASN A 74 2.79 11.85 3.98
CA ASN A 74 4.19 12.20 3.73
C ASN A 74 4.32 12.81 2.33
#